data_AF-A0AAD0UDE9-F1
#
_entry.id   AF-A0AAD0UDE9-F1
#
_cell.length_a   1.000
_cell.length_b   1.000
_cell.length_c   1.000
_cell.angle_alpha   90.00
_cell.angle_beta   90.00
_cell.angle_gamma   90.00
#
_symmetry.space_group_name_H-M   'P 1'
#
loop_
_entity.id
_entity.type
_entity.pdbx_description
1 polymer ?
#
loop_
_entity_poly.entity_id
_entity_poly.type
_entity_poly.pdbx_seq_one_letter_code
_entity_poly.pdbx_strand_id
1 'polypeptide(L)' 'MRIDWFNVFADLKRAGWSMYRIDEQLNISKSTLMGWKEGAEPKHFDGERLIQLWTDVTGQKREQLPVERRMPSAYQARR' A
#
# COMPACT_ATOMS: atom_id res chain seq x y z
N MET A 1 -4.80 10.20 -7.79
CA MET A 1 -5.23 9.03 -7.00
C MET A 1 -4.11 8.73 -6.01
N ARG A 2 -4.41 8.44 -4.75
CA ARG A 2 -3.40 8.05 -3.75
C ARG A 2 -3.58 6.57 -3.46
N ILE A 3 -2.47 5.84 -3.37
CA ILE A 3 -2.50 4.41 -3.06
C ILE A 3 -2.87 4.24 -1.59
N ASP A 4 -3.78 3.32 -1.32
CA ASP A 4 -4.13 2.90 0.03
C ASP A 4 -3.15 1.82 0.48
N TRP A 5 -2.04 2.26 1.07
CA TRP A 5 -0.97 1.37 1.53
C TRP A 5 -1.45 0.40 2.62
N PHE A 6 -2.40 0.80 3.46
CA PHE A 6 -2.98 -0.10 4.46
C PHE A 6 -3.60 -1.33 3.79
N ASN A 7 -4.42 -1.11 2.75
CA ASN A 7 -5.05 -2.21 2.02
C ASN A 7 -4.04 -3.04 1.22
N VAL A 8 -2.96 -2.44 0.68
CA VAL A 8 -1.84 -3.19 0.08
C VAL A 8 -1.24 -4.18 1.09
N PHE A 9 -0.92 -3.73 2.31
CA PHE A 9 -0.42 -4.61 3.37
C PHE A 9 -1.46 -5.63 3.83
N ALA A 10 -2.75 -5.27 3.85
CA ALA A 10 -3.83 -6.18 4.21
C ALA A 10 -3.95 -7.33 3.20
N ASP A 11 -3.81 -7.04 1.90
CA ASP A 11 -3.83 -8.06 0.85
C ASP A 11 -2.62 -8.98 0.91
N LEU A 12 -1.42 -8.43 1.11
CA LEU A 12 -0.22 -9.23 1.35
C LEU A 12 -0.42 -10.17 2.55
N LYS A 13 -1.00 -9.65 3.65
CA LYS A 13 -1.32 -10.47 4.82
C LYS A 13 -2.34 -11.58 4.51
N ARG A 14 -3.38 -11.30 3.71
CA ARG A 14 -4.37 -12.31 3.26
C ARG A 14 -3.72 -13.38 2.38
N ALA A 15 -2.70 -13.02 1.61
CA ALA A 15 -1.89 -13.94 0.82
C ALA A 15 -0.82 -14.70 1.67
N GLY A 16 -0.85 -14.58 2.99
CA GLY A 16 0.05 -15.29 3.90
C GLY A 16 1.41 -14.61 4.13
N TRP A 17 1.60 -13.37 3.68
CA TRP A 17 2.84 -12.63 3.92
C TRP A 17 2.81 -11.91 5.27
N SER A 18 3.78 -12.21 6.11
CA SER A 18 4.00 -11.50 7.38
C SER A 18 4.79 -10.21 7.13
N MET A 19 4.66 -9.25 8.05
CA MET A 19 5.44 -8.01 7.98
C MET A 19 6.96 -8.28 8.01
N TYR A 20 7.37 -9.31 8.75
CA TYR A 20 8.76 -9.74 8.82
C TYR A 20 9.28 -10.22 7.45
N ARG A 21 8.48 -11.03 6.74
CA ARG A 21 8.85 -11.50 5.41
C ARG A 21 8.95 -10.36 4.40
N ILE A 22 8.11 -9.34 4.54
CA ILE A 22 8.16 -8.13 3.70
C ILE A 22 9.43 -7.31 3.99
N ASP A 23 9.80 -7.18 5.28
CA ASP A 23 11.05 -6.54 5.71
C ASP A 23 12.27 -7.22 5.07
N GLU A 24 12.38 -8.55 5.20
CA GLU A 24 13.47 -9.33 4.58
C GLU A 24 13.51 -9.20 3.06
N GLN A 25 12.34 -9.25 2.40
CA GLN A 25 12.25 -9.20 0.94
C GLN A 25 12.62 -7.82 0.38
N LEU A 26 12.23 -6.75 1.06
CA LEU A 26 12.45 -5.38 0.60
C LEU A 26 13.73 -4.76 1.17
N ASN A 27 14.29 -5.36 2.23
CA ASN A 27 15.34 -4.79 3.07
C ASN A 27 14.91 -3.44 3.66
N ILE A 28 13.71 -3.41 4.25
CA ILE A 28 13.07 -2.19 4.77
C ILE A 28 12.55 -2.46 6.17
N SER A 29 13.09 -1.70 7.13
CA SER A 29 12.80 -1.91 8.54
C SER A 29 11.31 -1.94 8.85
N LYS A 30 10.92 -2.84 9.77
CA LYS A 30 9.55 -2.94 10.29
C LYS A 30 8.92 -1.61 10.71
N SER A 31 9.69 -0.68 11.30
CA SER A 31 9.15 0.63 11.71
C SER A 31 8.73 1.49 10.51
N THR A 32 9.53 1.47 9.44
CA THR A 32 9.20 2.12 8.16
C THR A 32 7.96 1.51 7.54
N LEU A 33 7.87 0.18 7.46
CA LEU A 33 6.69 -0.51 6.93
C LEU A 33 5.42 -0.22 7.75
N MET A 34 5.54 -0.14 9.07
CA MET A 34 4.44 0.26 9.96
C MET A 34 3.97 1.69 9.68
N GLY A 35 4.91 2.64 9.50
CA GLY A 35 4.56 4.00 9.12
C GLY A 35 3.75 4.06 7.81
N TRP A 36 4.14 3.27 6.80
CA TRP A 36 3.38 3.21 5.54
C TRP A 36 2.00 2.61 5.70
N LYS A 37 1.90 1.54 6.49
CA LYS A 37 0.61 0.92 6.82
C LYS A 37 -0.31 1.89 7.58
N GLU A 38 0.24 2.81 8.35
CA GLU A 38 -0.49 3.86 9.09
C GLU A 38 -0.80 5.10 8.24
N GLY A 39 -0.40 5.11 6.95
CA GLY A 39 -0.78 6.14 5.98
C GLY A 39 0.36 7.07 5.56
N ALA A 40 1.59 6.85 6.03
CA ALA A 40 2.76 7.51 5.47
C ALA A 40 3.00 7.04 4.03
N GLU A 41 3.54 7.93 3.20
CA GLU A 41 3.81 7.61 1.80
C GLU A 41 5.27 7.14 1.63
N PRO A 42 5.52 5.97 1.04
CA PRO A 42 6.86 5.54 0.70
C PRO A 42 7.48 6.47 -0.33
N LYS A 43 8.82 6.53 -0.34
CA LYS A 43 9.54 7.14 -1.46
C LYS A 43 9.23 6.37 -2.73
N HIS A 44 9.28 7.05 -3.88
CA HIS A 44 8.94 6.46 -5.18
C HIS A 44 9.58 5.07 -5.38
N PHE A 45 10.90 4.96 -5.21
CA PHE A 45 11.62 3.69 -5.38
C PHE A 45 11.09 2.56 -4.48
N ASP A 46 10.90 2.84 -3.19
CA ASP A 46 10.42 1.83 -2.25
C ASP A 46 8.94 1.46 -2.48
N GLY A 47 8.13 2.46 -2.85
CA GLY A 47 6.74 2.27 -3.23
C GLY A 47 6.60 1.37 -4.45
N GLU A 48 7.43 1.58 -5.48
CA GLU A 48 7.46 0.72 -6.67
C GLU A 48 7.82 -0.73 -6.33
N ARG A 49 8.81 -0.94 -5.45
CA ARG A 49 9.18 -2.30 -5.01
C ARG A 49 8.06 -2.98 -4.23
N LEU A 50 7.35 -2.25 -3.38
CA LEU A 50 6.20 -2.77 -2.65
C LEU A 50 5.03 -3.10 -3.57
N ILE A 51 4.78 -2.27 -4.59
CA ILE A 51 3.77 -2.54 -5.62
C ILE A 51 4.12 -3.81 -6.40
N GLN A 52 5.38 -3.94 -6.84
CA GLN A 52 5.82 -5.14 -7.56
C GLN A 52 5.65 -6.40 -6.70
N LEU A 53 6.04 -6.33 -5.42
CA LEU A 53 5.81 -7.44 -4.49
C LEU A 53 4.32 -7.79 -4.40
N TRP A 54 3.45 -6.79 -4.29
CA TRP A 54 2.01 -7.00 -4.24
C TRP A 54 1.46 -7.64 -5.51
N THR A 55 1.89 -7.21 -6.70
CA THR A 55 1.47 -7.83 -7.97
C THR A 55 1.93 -9.28 -8.06
N ASP A 56 3.16 -9.57 -7.64
CA ASP A 56 3.73 -10.92 -7.70
C ASP A 56 3.03 -11.88 -6.73
N VAL A 57 2.67 -11.39 -5.54
CA VAL A 57 2.07 -12.19 -4.48
C VAL A 57 0.57 -12.42 -4.68
N THR A 58 -0.14 -11.41 -5.17
CA THR A 58 -1.60 -11.48 -5.32
C THR A 58 -2.03 -11.96 -6.72
N GLY A 59 -1.12 -11.91 -7.70
CA GLY A 59 -1.41 -12.15 -9.12
C GLY A 59 -2.27 -11.04 -9.75
N GLN A 60 -2.52 -9.94 -9.03
CA GLN A 60 -3.28 -8.81 -9.52
C GLN A 60 -2.40 -7.87 -10.33
N LYS A 61 -3.05 -7.09 -11.21
CA LYS A 61 -2.36 -6.07 -12.00
C LYS A 61 -2.23 -4.76 -11.23
N ARG A 62 -1.23 -3.96 -11.57
CA ARG A 62 -0.99 -2.65 -10.94
C ARG A 62 -2.22 -1.73 -10.97
N GLU A 63 -3.03 -1.79 -12.01
CA GLU A 63 -4.25 -0.97 -12.13
C GLU A 63 -5.32 -1.32 -11.09
N GLN A 64 -5.18 -2.47 -10.44
CA GLN A 64 -6.08 -2.95 -9.38
C GLN A 64 -5.58 -2.58 -7.98
N LEU A 65 -4.50 -1.81 -7.87
CA LEU A 65 -3.99 -1.36 -6.59
C LEU A 65 -5.10 -0.69 -5.76
N PRO A 66 -5.17 -0.98 -4.46
CA PRO A 66 -6.04 -0.26 -3.55
C PRO A 66 -5.76 1.25 -3.64
N VAL A 67 -6.79 2.04 -3.91
CA VAL A 67 -6.70 3.50 -3.96
C VAL A 67 -7.59 4.10 -2.88
N GLU A 68 -7.09 5.12 -2.20
CA GLU A 68 -7.86 5.86 -1.21
C GLU A 68 -9.10 6.46 -1.90
N ARG A 69 -10.28 6.11 -1.39
CA ARG A 69 -11.51 6.77 -1.81
C ARG A 69 -11.52 8.19 -1.26
N ARG A 70 -10.99 9.15 -2.02
CA ARG A 70 -11.27 10.57 -1.76
C ARG A 70 -12.77 10.79 -1.99
N MET A 71 -13.53 10.75 -0.90
CA MET A 71 -14.83 11.42 -0.90
C MET A 71 -14.54 12.92 -1.11
N PRO A 72 -15.10 13.56 -2.15
CA PRO A 72 -15.09 15.02 -2.18
C PRO A 72 -15.86 15.49 -0.95
N SER A 73 -15.23 16.36 -0.16
CA SER A 73 -15.89 17.01 0.97
C SER A 73 -17.23 17.60 0.51
N ALA A 74 -18.28 17.41 1.30
CA ALA A 74 -19.64 17.93 1.08
C ALA A 74 -19.70 19.48 0.96
N TYR A 75 -18.57 20.17 1.04
CA TYR A 75 -18.43 21.61 0.90
C TYR A 75 -18.77 22.15 -0.51
N GLN A 76 -18.80 21.32 -1.56
CA GLN A 76 -19.08 21.78 -2.93
C GLN A 76 -20.56 21.81 -3.33
N ALA A 77 -21.49 21.39 -2.45
CA ALA A 77 -22.91 21.27 -2.78
C ALA A 77 -23.76 22.50 -2.41
N ARG A 78 -23.15 23.68 -2.25
CA ARG A 78 -23.88 24.93 -1.96
C ARG A 78 -23.39 26.06 -2.88
N ARG A 79 -23.99 26.16 -4.06
CA ARG A 79 -23.99 27.38 -4.87
C ARG A 79 -25.40 27.70 -5.31
#